data_AF-A0A415DJ10-F1
#
_entry.id   AF-A0A415DJ10-F1
#
_cell.length_a   1.000
_cell.length_b   1.000
_cell.length_c   1.000
_cell.angle_alpha   90.00
_cell.angle_beta   90.00
_cell.angle_gamma   90.00
#
_symmetry.space_group_name_H-M   'P 1'
#
loop_
_entity.id
_entity.type
_entity.pdbx_description
1 polymer ?
#
loop_
_entity_poly.entity_id
_entity_poly.type
_entity_poly.pdbx_seq_one_letter_code
_entity_poly.pdbx_strand_id
1 'polypeptide(L)'
;MKEEISIIQFLKQWFFLKRKSIQLSLAIRLCDLKQQAFNRRYFVILDHNDKLISLSKEDINRMKRLRVIQKNVTHLDLMEKAFYYTPLSRNASNALSPEERKKRRETYIKYIRSKKRITI
;
A
#
# COMPACT_ATOMS: atom_id res chain seq x y z
N MET A 1 -7.65 -35.86 2.35
CA MET A 1 -7.20 -35.82 0.95
C MET A 1 -6.35 -34.57 0.78
N LYS A 2 -5.04 -34.74 0.64
CA LYS A 2 -4.14 -33.62 0.32
C LYS A 2 -4.26 -33.41 -1.19
N GLU A 3 -4.94 -32.35 -1.60
CA GLU A 3 -4.99 -31.94 -3.00
C GLU A 3 -3.54 -31.78 -3.49
N GLU A 4 -3.16 -32.55 -4.50
CA GLU A 4 -1.93 -32.29 -5.24
C GLU A 4 -2.08 -30.91 -5.87
N ILE A 5 -1.55 -29.89 -5.19
CA ILE A 5 -1.46 -28.54 -5.74
C ILE A 5 -0.59 -28.68 -6.99
N SER A 6 -1.25 -28.66 -8.15
CA SER A 6 -0.57 -28.72 -9.44
C SER A 6 0.56 -27.69 -9.44
N ILE A 7 1.78 -28.12 -9.79
CA ILE A 7 2.97 -27.25 -9.83
C ILE A 7 2.68 -25.97 -10.63
N ILE A 8 1.83 -26.07 -11.64
CA ILE A 8 1.35 -24.95 -12.47
C ILE A 8 0.56 -23.93 -11.65
N GLN A 9 -0.34 -24.37 -10.77
CA GLN A 9 -1.11 -23.49 -9.87
C GLN A 9 -0.19 -22.79 -8.86
N PHE A 10 0.77 -23.52 -8.30
CA PHE A 10 1.78 -22.95 -7.41
C PHE A 10 2.62 -21.87 -8.11
N LEU A 11 3.12 -22.15 -9.31
CA LEU A 11 3.90 -21.19 -10.11
C LEU A 11 3.08 -19.95 -10.48
N LYS A 12 1.82 -20.13 -10.91
CA LYS A 12 0.89 -19.02 -11.19
C LYS A 12 0.69 -18.13 -9.96
N GLN A 13 0.50 -18.74 -8.78
CA GLN A 13 0.34 -18.01 -7.53
C GLN A 13 1.63 -17.26 -7.15
N TRP A 14 2.78 -17.92 -7.27
CA TRP A 14 4.08 -17.31 -6.99
C TRP A 14 4.36 -16.11 -7.90
N PHE A 15 4.16 -16.25 -9.21
CA PHE A 15 4.36 -15.18 -10.19
C PHE A 15 3.45 -13.99 -9.91
N PHE A 16 2.19 -14.26 -9.58
CA PHE A 16 1.23 -13.22 -9.20
C PHE A 16 1.66 -12.45 -7.94
N LEU A 17 2.08 -13.14 -6.89
CA LEU A 17 2.58 -12.51 -5.66
C LEU A 17 3.85 -11.69 -5.91
N LYS A 18 4.77 -12.19 -6.74
CA LYS A 18 5.97 -11.46 -7.15
C LYS A 18 5.61 -10.18 -7.91
N ARG A 19 4.71 -10.25 -8.89
CA ARG A 19 4.21 -9.08 -9.63
C ARG A 19 3.62 -8.03 -8.69
N LYS A 20 2.78 -8.44 -7.72
CA LYS A 20 2.17 -7.53 -6.74
C LYS A 20 3.19 -6.91 -5.79
N SER A 21 4.22 -7.66 -5.39
CA SER A 21 5.34 -7.14 -4.58
C SER A 21 6.17 -6.09 -5.32
N ILE A 22 6.41 -6.30 -6.62
CA ILE A 22 7.08 -5.31 -7.49
C ILE A 22 6.23 -4.04 -7.60
N GLN A 23 4.92 -4.17 -7.81
CA GLN A 23 4.01 -3.02 -7.84
C GLN A 23 4.04 -2.21 -6.54
N LEU A 24 4.08 -2.86 -5.38
CA LEU A 24 4.24 -2.18 -4.09
C LEU A 24 5.58 -1.46 -3.98
N SER A 25 6.66 -2.11 -4.40
CA SER A 25 8.00 -1.51 -4.36
C SER A 25 8.10 -0.28 -5.26
N LEU A 26 7.46 -0.32 -6.44
CA LEU A 26 7.34 0.82 -7.35
C LEU A 26 6.51 1.94 -6.73
N ALA A 27 5.36 1.63 -6.12
CA ALA A 27 4.52 2.63 -5.46
C ALA A 27 5.26 3.34 -4.32
N ILE A 28 6.05 2.61 -3.52
CA ILE A 28 6.90 3.18 -2.48
C ILE A 28 7.94 4.12 -3.08
N ARG A 29 8.68 3.67 -4.11
CA ARG A 29 9.67 4.51 -4.80
C ARG A 29 9.05 5.78 -5.38
N LEU A 30 7.87 5.68 -5.99
CA LEU A 30 7.16 6.84 -6.53
C LEU A 30 6.74 7.82 -5.41
N CYS A 31 6.32 7.31 -4.24
CA CYS A 31 6.06 8.15 -3.07
C CYS A 31 7.33 8.87 -2.60
N ASP A 32 8.46 8.17 -2.51
CA ASP A 32 9.72 8.77 -2.07
C ASP A 32 10.18 9.85 -3.07
N LEU A 33 10.04 9.61 -4.39
CA LEU A 33 10.33 10.62 -5.43
C LEU A 33 9.42 11.86 -5.32
N LYS A 34 8.11 11.64 -5.10
CA LYS A 34 7.17 12.75 -4.88
C LYS A 34 7.49 13.53 -3.62
N GLN A 35 7.92 12.87 -2.55
CA GLN A 35 8.36 13.55 -1.35
C GLN A 35 9.62 14.36 -1.63
N GLN A 36 10.59 13.83 -2.37
CA GLN A 36 11.80 14.57 -2.74
C GLN A 36 11.48 15.83 -3.55
N ALA A 37 10.50 15.78 -4.45
CA ALA A 37 10.11 16.91 -5.28
C ALA A 37 9.29 17.97 -4.53
N PHE A 38 8.30 17.55 -3.75
CA PHE A 38 7.31 18.46 -3.16
C PHE A 38 7.48 18.70 -1.64
N ASN A 39 8.36 17.95 -0.98
CA ASN A 39 8.59 17.95 0.47
C ASN A 39 7.28 17.81 1.29
N ARG A 40 6.37 16.96 0.80
CA ARG A 40 5.10 16.66 1.45
C ARG A 40 5.03 15.20 1.87
N ARG A 41 4.11 14.93 2.78
CA ARG A 41 3.81 13.56 3.21
C ARG A 41 2.90 12.86 2.21
N TYR A 42 3.29 11.67 1.81
CA TYR A 42 2.54 10.79 0.93
C TYR A 42 2.22 9.46 1.60
N PHE A 43 1.06 8.91 1.26
CA PHE A 43 0.54 7.65 1.74
C PHE A 43 0.33 6.69 0.59
N VAL A 44 0.73 5.44 0.75
CA VAL A 44 0.40 4.36 -0.19
C VAL A 44 -0.80 3.60 0.35
N ILE A 45 -1.93 3.73 -0.33
CA ILE A 45 -3.16 2.99 -0.01
C ILE A 45 -3.66 2.23 -1.24
N LEU A 46 -4.59 1.31 -1.01
CA LEU A 46 -5.33 0.68 -2.10
C LEU A 46 -6.58 1.52 -2.41
N ASP A 47 -6.79 1.75 -3.70
CA ASP A 47 -8.02 2.27 -4.25
C ASP A 47 -9.13 1.20 -4.29
N HIS A 48 -10.36 1.60 -4.58
CA HIS A 48 -11.52 0.72 -4.78
C HIS A 48 -11.25 -0.36 -5.85
N ASN A 49 -10.39 -0.07 -6.84
CA ASN A 49 -9.98 -0.98 -7.90
C ASN A 49 -8.76 -1.85 -7.56
N ASP A 50 -8.38 -1.98 -6.28
CA ASP A 50 -7.15 -2.65 -5.82
C ASP A 50 -5.85 -2.12 -6.44
N LYS A 51 -5.87 -0.88 -6.93
CA LYS A 51 -4.69 -0.21 -7.44
C LYS A 51 -4.00 0.50 -6.29
N LEU A 52 -2.69 0.35 -6.19
CA LEU A 52 -1.89 1.10 -5.23
C LEU A 52 -1.78 2.55 -5.71
N ILE A 53 -2.26 3.47 -4.89
CA ILE A 53 -2.25 4.91 -5.16
C ILE A 53 -1.41 5.63 -4.12
N SER A 54 -0.77 6.72 -4.55
CA SER A 54 -0.02 7.63 -3.69
C SER A 54 -0.83 8.89 -3.44
N LEU A 55 -1.19 9.16 -2.19
CA LEU A 55 -2.03 10.30 -1.82
C LEU A 55 -1.29 11.27 -0.89
N SER A 56 -1.44 12.56 -1.16
CA SER A 56 -1.04 13.63 -0.24
C SER A 56 -2.21 14.09 0.63
N LYS A 57 -1.93 14.91 1.65
CA LYS A 57 -2.96 15.57 2.48
C LYS A 57 -3.98 16.35 1.63
N GLU A 58 -3.51 17.02 0.58
CA GLU A 58 -4.36 17.80 -0.32
C GLU A 58 -5.27 16.90 -1.15
N ASP A 59 -4.76 15.76 -1.62
CA ASP A 59 -5.55 14.77 -2.34
C ASP A 59 -6.63 14.17 -1.44
N ILE A 60 -6.29 13.86 -0.18
CA ILE A 60 -7.26 13.36 0.80
C ILE A 60 -8.35 14.41 1.05
N ASN A 61 -7.98 15.68 1.24
CA ASN A 61 -8.95 16.76 1.42
C ASN A 61 -9.82 16.96 0.17
N ARG A 62 -9.26 16.78 -1.02
CA ARG A 62 -10.03 16.77 -2.28
C ARG A 62 -11.00 15.59 -2.32
N MET A 63 -10.57 14.38 -1.97
CA MET A 63 -11.42 13.18 -1.92
C MET A 63 -12.55 13.31 -0.88
N LYS A 64 -12.29 13.95 0.26
CA LYS A 64 -13.31 14.29 1.26
C LYS A 64 -14.35 15.26 0.70
N ARG A 65 -13.91 16.29 -0.04
CA ARG A 65 -14.82 17.25 -0.71
C ARG A 65 -15.68 16.56 -1.76
N LEU A 66 -15.10 15.62 -2.52
CA LEU A 66 -15.79 14.80 -3.51
C LEU A 66 -16.62 13.65 -2.91
N ARG A 67 -16.65 13.51 -1.57
CA ARG A 67 -17.36 12.44 -0.84
C ARG A 67 -16.94 11.01 -1.23
N VAL A 68 -15.73 10.85 -1.76
CA VAL A 68 -15.15 9.52 -2.06
C VAL A 68 -14.70 8.82 -0.77
N ILE A 69 -14.27 9.61 0.23
CA ILE A 69 -13.86 9.13 1.55
C ILE A 69 -14.71 9.84 2.62
N GLN A 70 -14.98 9.15 3.73
CA GLN A 70 -15.65 9.74 4.89
C GLN A 70 -14.90 10.98 5.40
N LYS A 71 -15.66 12.05 5.73
CA LYS A 71 -15.09 13.33 6.18
C LYS A 71 -14.24 13.19 7.45
N ASN A 72 -14.60 12.23 8.30
CA ASN A 72 -14.02 12.03 9.62
C ASN A 72 -12.69 11.24 9.61
N VAL A 73 -12.24 10.74 8.44
CA VAL A 73 -10.96 10.03 8.35
C VAL A 73 -9.83 10.96 8.74
N THR A 74 -9.16 10.65 9.84
CA THR A 74 -8.04 11.43 10.32
C THR A 74 -6.75 10.99 9.62
N HIS A 75 -5.73 11.83 9.73
CA HIS A 75 -4.40 11.48 9.25
C HIS A 75 -3.80 10.30 10.02
N LEU A 76 -4.14 10.14 11.31
CA LEU A 76 -3.70 9.00 12.12
C LEU A 76 -4.29 7.69 11.61
N ASP A 77 -5.58 7.68 11.26
CA ASP A 77 -6.23 6.50 10.66
C ASP A 77 -5.55 6.09 9.34
N LEU A 78 -5.12 7.08 8.54
CA LEU A 78 -4.39 6.83 7.30
C LEU A 78 -2.99 6.30 7.57
N MET A 79 -2.29 6.79 8.59
CA MET A 79 -1.01 6.22 9.01
C MET A 79 -1.15 4.77 9.47
N GLU A 80 -2.23 4.44 10.17
CA GLU A 80 -2.49 3.09 10.65
C GLU A 80 -2.83 2.13 9.49
N LYS A 81 -3.66 2.57 8.54
CA LYS A 81 -4.18 1.70 7.47
C LYS A 81 -3.30 1.66 6.21
N ALA A 82 -2.43 2.65 5.99
CA ALA A 82 -1.59 2.68 4.80
C ALA A 82 -0.56 1.54 4.77
N PHE A 83 -0.23 1.07 3.57
CA PHE A 83 0.85 0.07 3.40
C PHE A 83 2.24 0.70 3.49
N TYR A 84 2.33 2.01 3.31
CA TYR A 84 3.55 2.79 3.48
C TYR A 84 3.18 4.26 3.63
N TYR A 85 4.01 5.02 4.33
CA TYR A 85 3.94 6.48 4.33
C TYR A 85 5.34 7.08 4.36
N THR A 86 5.48 8.27 3.82
CA THR A 86 6.74 9.02 3.91
C THR A 86 6.78 9.83 5.22
N PRO A 87 7.96 10.27 5.69
CA PRO A 87 8.04 11.18 6.83
C PRO A 87 7.31 12.51 6.57
N LEU A 88 7.09 13.30 7.62
CA LEU A 88 6.39 14.59 7.49
C LEU A 88 7.15 15.57 6.59
N SER A 89 8.48 15.57 6.67
CA SER A 89 9.39 16.35 5.85
C SER A 89 10.64 15.52 5.56
N ARG A 90 11.46 15.96 4.59
CA ARG A 90 12.71 15.28 4.20
C ARG A 90 13.67 15.05 5.37
N ASN A 91 13.69 15.94 6.35
CA ASN A 91 14.62 15.90 7.49
C ASN A 91 13.97 15.35 8.77
N ALA A 92 12.69 14.97 8.71
CA ALA A 92 12.01 14.45 9.89
C ALA A 92 12.46 13.02 10.21
N SER A 93 12.80 12.77 11.47
CA SER A 93 13.13 11.45 12.02
C SER A 93 11.93 10.49 12.07
N ASN A 94 10.72 10.97 11.78
CA ASN A 94 9.47 10.22 11.84
C ASN A 94 9.24 9.28 10.62
N ALA A 95 10.31 8.85 9.96
CA ALA A 95 10.23 7.87 8.88
C ALA A 95 9.95 6.47 9.46
N LEU A 96 9.26 5.60 8.71
CA LEU A 96 9.08 4.21 9.16
C LEU A 96 10.43 3.52 9.32
N SER A 97 10.59 2.84 10.46
CA SER A 97 11.70 1.93 10.70
C SER A 97 11.74 0.81 9.65
N PRO A 98 12.91 0.29 9.25
CA PRO A 98 13.02 -0.85 8.35
C PRO A 98 12.16 -2.05 8.75
N GLU A 99 12.02 -2.31 10.06
CA GLU A 99 11.20 -3.39 10.59
C GLU A 99 9.71 -3.16 10.36
N GLU A 100 9.23 -1.94 10.60
CA GLU A 100 7.84 -1.58 10.35
C GLU A 100 7.50 -1.63 8.87
N ARG A 101 8.43 -1.19 8.01
CA ARG A 101 8.29 -1.30 6.55
C ARG A 101 8.11 -2.76 6.13
N LYS A 102 8.85 -3.69 6.74
CA LYS A 102 8.71 -5.13 6.47
C LYS A 102 7.34 -5.64 6.93
N LYS A 103 6.91 -5.31 8.15
CA LYS A 103 5.59 -5.69 8.69
C LYS A 103 4.45 -5.18 7.79
N ARG A 104 4.50 -3.93 7.34
CA ARG A 104 3.46 -3.35 6.46
C ARG A 104 3.42 -4.00 5.07
N ARG A 105 4.58 -4.38 4.52
CA ARG A 105 4.66 -5.18 3.28
C ARG A 105 4.03 -6.56 3.45
N GLU A 106 4.24 -7.20 4.59
CA GLU A 106 3.60 -8.48 4.92
C GLU A 106 2.08 -8.34 5.03
N THR A 107 1.58 -7.25 5.64
CA THR A 107 0.15 -6.93 5.68
C THR A 107 -0.46 -6.81 4.29
N TYR A 108 0.23 -6.15 3.35
CA TYR A 108 -0.22 -6.08 1.95
C TYR A 108 -0.27 -7.46 1.29
N ILE A 109 0.77 -8.28 1.46
CA ILE A 109 0.80 -9.63 0.89
C ILE A 109 -0.31 -10.50 1.50
N LYS A 110 -0.57 -10.37 2.80
CA LYS A 110 -1.67 -11.06 3.49
C LYS A 110 -3.03 -10.66 2.93
N TYR A 111 -3.24 -9.36 2.69
CA TYR A 111 -4.45 -8.83 2.05
C TYR A 111 -4.65 -9.40 0.64
N ILE A 112 -3.60 -9.42 -0.19
CA ILE A 112 -3.67 -9.99 -1.53
C ILE A 112 -3.99 -11.50 -1.50
N ARG A 113 -3.41 -12.23 -0.54
CA ARG A 113 -3.68 -13.67 -0.35
C ARG A 113 -5.11 -13.94 0.10
N SER A 114 -5.66 -13.16 1.03
CA SER A 114 -7.04 -13.34 1.50
C SER A 114 -8.04 -13.06 0.39
N LYS A 115 -7.79 -12.03 -0.44
CA LYS A 115 -8.67 -11.70 -1.56
C LYS A 115 -8.68 -12.77 -2.65
N LYS A 116 -7.52 -13.38 -2.96
CA LYS A 116 -7.44 -14.43 -3.99
C LYS A 116 -8.03 -15.78 -3.56
N ARG A 117 -8.12 -16.08 -2.26
CA ARG A 117 -8.79 -17.31 -1.78
C ARG A 117 -10.29 -17.32 -2.08
N ILE A 118 -10.88 -16.16 -2.39
CA ILE A 118 -12.29 -16.01 -2.82
C ILE A 118 -12.44 -16.30 -4.33
N THR A 119 -11.33 -16.51 -5.04
CA THR A 119 -11.31 -16.82 -6.48
C THR A 119 -10.58 -18.16 -6.68
N ILE A 120 -11.13 -19.22 -6.09
CA ILE A 120 -10.84 -20.61 -6.43
C ILE A 120 -12.16 -21.22 -6.90
#